data_AF-A0AA39VK85-F1
#
_entry.id   AF-A0AA39VK85-F1
#
_cell.length_a   1.000
_cell.length_b   1.000
_cell.length_c   1.000
_cell.angle_alpha   90.00
_cell.angle_beta   90.00
_cell.angle_gamma   90.00
#
_symmetry.space_group_name_H-M   'P 1'
#
loop_
_entity.id
_entity.type
_entity.pdbx_description
1 polymer ?
#
loop_
_entity_poly.entity_id
_entity_poly.type
_entity_poly.pdbx_seq_one_letter_code
_entity_poly.pdbx_strand_id
1 'polypeptide(L)'
;MVKVSSLLCFVVFVAFGFVHGSMATTEEVGVYELKKGNFSVKFTNWGATIISVVLPDKNGKLGDVVLGYDSVETYKNDSGYFGAIVGRFANRIGGAQFTLDGTTYKVVANEGNNTLHGGLRGFSDVVWKVRTYKTEGHAPRVVFSYYSYDGEQGFPGDLFVTVAYTLVGDSYLSVRMRAKALNKATPVNLAQHTYWNLGGHDSGDILSEEIQIFASHYTPVNSQMIPTGEIVSVKGTPYDFLKPYTVGSSINKLANGYDINYVLDGGAGKKMKPVANVHDKKTGRMMELWTTAPGVQFYTANFVINVTGKDGFVYQPHAALCLETQGFPDAVNHPNFPSTIVTPGQTYKHKMLFKFSVTAPS
;
A
#
# COMPACT_ATOMS: atom_id res chain seq x y z
N MET A 1 -4.64 -3.72 -92.25
CA MET A 1 -3.33 -3.77 -91.56
C MET A 1 -3.35 -2.75 -90.44
N VAL A 2 -2.74 -3.10 -89.31
CA VAL A 2 -2.63 -2.34 -88.05
C VAL A 2 -3.85 -2.46 -87.11
N LYS A 3 -3.71 -3.39 -86.15
CA LYS A 3 -4.44 -3.44 -84.88
C LYS A 3 -3.90 -2.34 -83.98
N VAL A 4 -4.77 -1.53 -83.38
CA VAL A 4 -4.45 -0.76 -82.17
C VAL A 4 -5.53 -1.06 -81.14
N SER A 5 -5.11 -1.66 -80.04
CA SER A 5 -5.93 -2.09 -78.92
C SER A 5 -6.12 -0.91 -77.97
N SER A 6 -7.37 -0.53 -77.69
CA SER A 6 -7.73 0.44 -76.65
C SER A 6 -7.52 -0.18 -75.27
N LEU A 7 -6.62 0.39 -74.47
CA LEU A 7 -6.41 0.00 -73.08
C LEU A 7 -7.32 0.86 -72.18
N LEU A 8 -8.31 0.21 -71.57
CA LEU A 8 -9.25 0.80 -70.62
C LEU A 8 -8.60 0.78 -69.23
N CYS A 9 -8.18 1.92 -68.69
CA CYS A 9 -7.68 2.04 -67.32
C CYS A 9 -8.87 2.09 -66.34
N PHE A 10 -9.10 0.99 -65.61
CA PHE A 10 -9.94 0.98 -64.42
C PHE A 10 -9.14 1.54 -63.23
N VAL A 11 -9.56 2.68 -62.68
CA VAL A 11 -9.07 3.19 -61.40
C VAL A 11 -9.87 2.50 -60.29
N VAL A 12 -9.23 1.59 -59.55
CA VAL A 12 -9.78 0.99 -58.34
C VAL A 12 -9.45 1.92 -57.16
N PHE A 13 -10.46 2.56 -56.58
CA PHE A 13 -10.33 3.22 -55.28
C PHE A 13 -10.32 2.16 -54.19
N VAL A 14 -9.14 1.88 -53.62
CA VAL A 14 -9.02 1.14 -52.36
C VAL A 14 -9.18 2.14 -51.22
N ALA A 15 -10.33 2.10 -50.55
CA ALA A 15 -10.55 2.83 -49.31
C ALA A 15 -9.73 2.17 -48.20
N PHE A 16 -8.63 2.81 -47.78
CA PHE A 16 -7.95 2.45 -46.54
C PHE A 16 -8.78 2.92 -45.34
N GLY A 17 -9.40 1.97 -44.64
CA GLY A 17 -10.00 2.21 -43.34
C GLY A 17 -8.92 2.56 -42.33
N PHE A 18 -9.00 3.76 -41.75
CA PHE A 18 -8.18 4.14 -40.60
C PHE A 18 -8.68 3.37 -39.36
N VAL A 19 -7.97 2.29 -39.02
CA VAL A 19 -8.04 1.71 -37.68
C VAL A 19 -7.41 2.72 -36.72
N HIS A 20 -8.24 3.39 -35.92
CA HIS A 20 -7.79 4.20 -34.79
C HIS A 20 -7.24 3.26 -33.71
N GLY A 21 -5.98 2.84 -33.86
CA GLY A 21 -5.20 2.34 -32.74
C GLY A 21 -4.99 3.51 -31.78
N SER A 22 -5.61 3.46 -30.59
CA SER A 22 -5.26 4.40 -29.53
C SER A 22 -3.79 4.17 -29.20
N MET A 23 -2.91 5.08 -29.63
CA MET A 23 -1.55 5.13 -29.11
C MET A 23 -1.67 5.29 -27.59
N ALA A 24 -1.29 4.24 -26.86
CA ALA A 24 -1.08 4.35 -25.42
C ALA A 24 0.01 5.40 -25.24
N THR A 25 -0.37 6.60 -24.79
CA THR A 25 0.60 7.55 -24.25
C THR A 25 1.23 6.83 -23.07
N THR A 26 2.48 6.38 -23.19
CA THR A 26 3.25 5.89 -22.06
C THR A 26 3.29 7.01 -21.04
N GLU A 27 2.60 6.83 -19.93
CA GLU A 27 2.56 7.84 -18.89
C GLU A 27 3.96 8.00 -18.30
N GLU A 28 4.46 9.23 -18.32
CA GLU A 28 5.79 9.53 -17.83
C GLU A 28 5.85 9.31 -16.33
N VAL A 29 6.91 8.62 -15.89
CA VAL A 29 7.16 8.38 -14.47
C VAL A 29 7.82 9.63 -13.88
N GLY A 30 7.26 10.16 -12.80
CA GLY A 30 7.69 11.41 -12.20
C GLY A 30 7.54 11.46 -10.69
N VAL A 31 8.13 12.50 -10.09
CA VAL A 31 8.07 12.77 -8.65
C VAL A 31 7.19 13.99 -8.38
N TYR A 32 6.36 13.89 -7.35
CA TYR A 32 5.36 14.88 -6.97
C TYR A 32 5.56 15.23 -5.49
N GLU A 33 5.74 16.52 -5.18
CA GLU A 33 5.87 16.98 -3.80
C GLU A 33 4.62 17.73 -3.35
N LEU A 34 4.16 17.42 -2.15
CA LEU A 34 3.23 18.26 -1.40
C LEU A 34 3.97 18.81 -0.18
N LYS A 35 3.84 20.12 0.06
CA LYS A 35 4.53 20.77 1.18
C LYS A 35 3.63 21.80 1.86
N LYS A 36 3.72 21.87 3.18
CA LYS A 36 3.13 22.92 4.01
C LYS A 36 4.06 23.26 5.16
N GLY A 37 4.65 24.46 5.09
CA GLY A 37 5.68 24.88 6.06
C GLY A 37 6.83 23.87 6.11
N ASN A 38 7.05 23.30 7.29
CA ASN A 38 8.11 22.34 7.59
C ASN A 38 7.70 20.87 7.39
N PHE A 39 6.48 20.60 6.92
CA PHE A 39 6.01 19.26 6.58
C PHE A 39 5.96 19.08 5.06
N SER A 40 6.68 18.10 4.53
CA SER A 40 6.66 17.76 3.10
C SER A 40 6.61 16.27 2.86
N VAL A 41 5.88 15.87 1.83
CA VAL A 41 5.76 14.48 1.39
C VAL A 41 6.01 14.41 -0.11
N LYS A 42 6.89 13.51 -0.53
CA LYS A 42 7.15 13.22 -1.95
C LYS A 42 6.56 11.88 -2.33
N PHE A 43 6.07 11.83 -3.56
CA PHE A 43 5.45 10.66 -4.16
C PHE A 43 6.04 10.39 -5.54
N THR A 44 6.03 9.14 -5.99
CA THR A 44 6.16 8.81 -7.41
C THR A 44 4.86 8.17 -7.92
N ASN A 45 4.55 8.35 -9.20
CA ASN A 45 3.42 7.66 -9.80
C ASN A 45 3.72 6.21 -10.17
N TRP A 46 4.96 5.74 -10.01
CA TRP A 46 5.26 4.30 -9.96
C TRP A 46 4.72 3.72 -8.64
N GLY A 47 3.78 2.79 -8.69
CA GLY A 47 3.16 2.19 -7.50
C GLY A 47 2.34 3.16 -6.63
N ALA A 48 2.11 4.39 -7.11
CA ALA A 48 1.60 5.52 -6.31
C ALA A 48 2.37 5.71 -4.98
N THR A 49 3.68 5.47 -5.01
CA THR A 49 4.54 5.28 -3.84
C THR A 49 4.84 6.57 -3.07
N ILE A 50 4.84 6.51 -1.74
CA ILE A 50 5.44 7.52 -0.85
C ILE A 50 6.95 7.27 -0.79
N ILE A 51 7.76 8.25 -1.19
CA ILE A 51 9.23 8.11 -1.23
C ILE A 51 9.95 8.93 -0.16
N SER A 52 9.28 9.92 0.43
CA SER A 52 9.85 10.80 1.46
C SER A 52 8.74 11.43 2.30
N VAL A 53 8.95 11.52 3.62
CA VAL A 53 8.09 12.23 4.57
C VAL A 53 8.99 13.00 5.52
N VAL A 54 9.11 14.31 5.32
CA VAL A 54 10.00 15.18 6.11
C VAL A 54 9.19 16.02 7.09
N LEU A 55 9.58 15.98 8.38
CA LEU A 55 8.95 16.77 9.44
C LEU A 55 9.95 17.09 10.58
N PRO A 56 9.71 18.16 11.37
CA PRO A 56 10.62 18.57 12.44
C PRO A 56 10.60 17.62 13.64
N ASP A 57 11.72 17.51 14.33
CA ASP A 57 11.81 16.95 15.68
C ASP A 57 11.47 18.02 16.75
N LYS A 58 11.56 17.65 18.04
CA LYS A 58 11.31 18.57 19.17
C LYS A 58 12.24 19.79 19.24
N ASN A 59 13.37 19.77 18.52
CA ASN A 59 14.32 20.88 18.39
C ASN A 59 14.16 21.63 17.07
N GLY A 60 13.17 21.29 16.24
CA GLY A 60 12.95 21.90 14.92
C GLY A 60 13.81 21.32 13.80
N LYS A 61 14.63 20.29 14.05
CA LYS A 61 15.45 19.66 13.01
C LYS A 61 14.57 18.80 12.10
N LEU A 62 14.56 19.12 10.81
CA LEU A 62 13.88 18.33 9.79
C LEU A 62 14.58 16.99 9.58
N GLY A 63 13.81 15.93 9.42
CA GLY A 63 14.30 14.61 9.04
C GLY A 63 13.26 13.83 8.26
N ASP A 64 13.72 12.98 7.34
CA ASP A 64 12.86 12.09 6.56
C ASP A 64 12.63 10.80 7.35
N VAL A 65 11.37 10.50 7.66
CA VAL A 65 10.97 9.43 8.59
C VAL A 65 10.48 8.15 7.89
N VAL A 66 10.72 8.01 6.59
CA VAL A 66 10.37 6.79 5.85
C VAL A 66 11.56 6.20 5.12
N LEU A 67 11.65 4.88 5.05
CA LEU A 67 12.64 4.21 4.22
C LEU A 67 12.26 4.35 2.74
N GLY A 68 13.25 4.19 1.88
CA GLY A 68 13.10 4.39 0.45
C GLY A 68 14.44 4.46 -0.27
N TYR A 69 14.37 4.90 -1.54
CA TYR A 69 15.51 5.04 -2.44
C TYR A 69 15.57 6.45 -3.03
N ASP A 70 16.75 6.84 -3.52
CA ASP A 70 16.96 8.16 -4.12
C ASP A 70 16.36 8.32 -5.53
N SER A 71 16.12 7.22 -6.23
CA SER A 71 15.68 7.24 -7.64
C SER A 71 14.47 6.33 -7.88
N VAL A 72 13.58 6.75 -8.78
CA VAL A 72 12.44 5.93 -9.20
C VAL A 72 12.90 4.67 -9.95
N GLU A 73 14.07 4.69 -10.59
CA GLU A 73 14.61 3.50 -11.25
C GLU A 73 14.93 2.38 -10.26
N THR A 74 15.42 2.72 -9.06
CA THR A 74 15.62 1.75 -7.99
C THR A 74 14.28 1.16 -7.52
N TYR A 75 13.23 1.98 -7.41
CA TYR A 75 11.88 1.52 -7.06
C TYR A 75 11.27 0.53 -8.08
N LYS A 76 11.68 0.55 -9.35
CA LYS A 76 11.23 -0.45 -10.33
C LYS A 76 11.79 -1.85 -10.08
N ASN A 77 12.85 -1.94 -9.30
CA ASN A 77 13.50 -3.20 -8.93
C ASN A 77 13.29 -3.53 -7.44
N ASP A 78 12.42 -2.78 -6.76
CA ASP A 78 12.12 -2.97 -5.34
C ASP A 78 11.27 -4.22 -5.12
N SER A 79 11.77 -5.14 -4.30
CA SER A 79 11.03 -6.32 -3.84
C SER A 79 10.45 -6.16 -2.42
N GLY A 80 10.76 -5.05 -1.74
CA GLY A 80 10.34 -4.73 -0.38
C GLY A 80 9.07 -3.90 -0.28
N TYR A 81 8.51 -3.42 -1.40
CA TYR A 81 7.29 -2.61 -1.47
C TYR A 81 7.39 -1.27 -0.72
N PHE A 82 8.59 -0.67 -0.64
CA PHE A 82 8.85 0.54 0.14
C PHE A 82 7.89 1.68 -0.24
N GLY A 83 6.93 1.97 0.64
CA GLY A 83 6.00 3.09 0.48
C GLY A 83 4.93 2.91 -0.60
N ALA A 84 4.85 1.75 -1.26
CA ALA A 84 3.94 1.55 -2.38
C ALA A 84 2.49 1.30 -1.94
N ILE A 85 1.55 1.50 -2.87
CA ILE A 85 0.20 0.92 -2.74
C ILE A 85 0.27 -0.55 -3.20
N VAL A 86 -0.09 -1.46 -2.31
CA VAL A 86 -0.20 -2.90 -2.62
C VAL A 86 -1.64 -3.29 -2.94
N GLY A 87 -1.80 -4.17 -3.93
CA GLY A 87 -3.10 -4.58 -4.46
C GLY A 87 -2.94 -5.41 -5.75
N ARG A 88 -3.98 -6.03 -6.30
CA ARG A 88 -5.42 -5.91 -5.99
C ARG A 88 -5.82 -6.45 -4.61
N PHE A 89 -5.02 -7.37 -4.06
CA PHE A 89 -5.20 -7.91 -2.72
C PHE A 89 -3.90 -7.79 -1.92
N ALA A 90 -3.90 -6.95 -0.89
CA ALA A 90 -2.81 -6.78 0.06
C ALA A 90 -2.66 -8.04 0.94
N ASN A 91 -1.42 -8.32 1.32
CA ASN A 91 -1.02 -9.51 2.05
C ASN A 91 -1.30 -10.80 1.26
N ARG A 92 -1.45 -11.93 1.96
CA ARG A 92 -1.44 -13.27 1.33
C ARG A 92 -2.83 -13.77 0.96
N ILE A 93 -2.89 -14.54 -0.13
CA ILE A 93 -3.97 -15.47 -0.46
C ILE A 93 -3.38 -16.89 -0.46
N GLY A 94 -3.90 -17.74 0.42
CA GLY A 94 -3.45 -19.11 0.62
C GLY A 94 -3.64 -19.97 -0.62
N GLY A 95 -2.61 -20.72 -1.00
CA GLY A 95 -2.65 -21.60 -2.17
C GLY A 95 -2.79 -20.89 -3.52
N ALA A 96 -2.65 -19.55 -3.54
CA ALA A 96 -2.80 -18.72 -4.73
C ALA A 96 -4.13 -18.96 -5.47
N GLN A 97 -5.21 -19.18 -4.71
CA GLN A 97 -6.54 -19.39 -5.26
C GLN A 97 -7.64 -19.00 -4.27
N PHE A 98 -8.82 -18.72 -4.80
CA PHE A 98 -10.04 -18.53 -4.02
C PHE A 98 -11.27 -18.91 -4.84
N THR A 99 -12.41 -19.11 -4.19
CA THR A 99 -13.68 -19.40 -4.87
C THR A 99 -14.64 -18.23 -4.69
N LEU A 100 -15.20 -17.75 -5.80
CA LEU A 100 -16.19 -16.67 -5.83
C LEU A 100 -17.34 -17.09 -6.73
N ASP A 101 -18.56 -17.04 -6.20
CA ASP A 101 -19.80 -17.43 -6.90
C ASP A 101 -19.70 -18.83 -7.56
N GLY A 102 -19.13 -19.79 -6.82
CA GLY A 102 -18.94 -21.17 -7.28
C GLY A 102 -17.82 -21.38 -8.30
N THR A 103 -17.13 -20.32 -8.72
CA THR A 103 -15.99 -20.40 -9.64
C THR A 103 -14.68 -20.28 -8.86
N THR A 104 -13.76 -21.24 -9.05
CA THR A 104 -12.40 -21.16 -8.51
C THR A 104 -11.50 -20.35 -9.42
N TYR A 105 -10.91 -19.29 -8.88
CA TYR A 105 -9.93 -18.44 -9.55
C TYR A 105 -8.54 -18.79 -9.05
N LYS A 106 -7.59 -18.97 -9.97
CA LYS A 106 -6.17 -19.09 -9.66
C LYS A 106 -5.51 -17.74 -9.91
N VAL A 107 -4.83 -17.24 -8.89
CA VAL A 107 -4.04 -16.01 -8.94
C VAL A 107 -2.55 -16.34 -9.01
N VAL A 108 -1.73 -15.37 -9.41
CA VAL A 108 -0.29 -15.60 -9.60
C VAL A 108 0.38 -15.88 -8.25
N ALA A 109 0.94 -17.06 -8.08
CA ALA A 109 1.80 -17.38 -6.94
C ALA A 109 3.17 -16.70 -7.12
N ASN A 110 3.53 -15.84 -6.18
CA ASN A 110 4.81 -15.13 -6.15
C ASN A 110 5.55 -15.32 -4.82
N GLU A 111 4.99 -16.09 -3.89
CA GLU A 111 5.62 -16.43 -2.62
C GLU A 111 5.34 -17.90 -2.28
N GLY A 112 6.22 -18.79 -2.76
CA GLY A 112 6.01 -20.23 -2.67
C GLY A 112 4.71 -20.65 -3.37
N ASN A 113 3.77 -21.22 -2.61
CA ASN A 113 2.46 -21.64 -3.13
C ASN A 113 1.37 -20.56 -2.95
N ASN A 114 1.71 -19.38 -2.42
CA ASN A 114 0.77 -18.33 -2.09
C ASN A 114 0.93 -17.12 -3.03
N THR A 115 -0.11 -16.30 -3.09
CA THR A 115 -0.04 -14.97 -3.71
C THR A 115 0.17 -13.95 -2.61
N LEU A 116 1.17 -13.09 -2.75
CA LEU A 116 1.48 -11.98 -1.86
C LEU A 116 1.31 -10.65 -2.61
N HIS A 117 0.63 -9.69 -1.99
CA HIS A 117 0.50 -8.29 -2.45
C HIS A 117 0.00 -8.11 -3.89
N GLY A 118 -0.85 -9.03 -4.35
CA GLY A 118 -1.50 -8.97 -5.66
C GLY A 118 -0.75 -9.67 -6.79
N GLY A 119 0.36 -10.37 -6.50
CA GLY A 119 1.08 -11.19 -7.48
C GLY A 119 2.39 -10.57 -7.96
N LEU A 120 2.97 -11.15 -9.01
CA LEU A 120 4.29 -10.79 -9.53
C LEU A 120 4.38 -9.33 -10.00
N ARG A 121 3.32 -8.83 -10.63
CA ARG A 121 3.19 -7.41 -11.05
C ARG A 121 1.91 -6.82 -10.47
N GLY A 122 1.91 -6.69 -9.14
CA GLY A 122 0.84 -6.05 -8.40
C GLY A 122 0.83 -4.52 -8.57
N PHE A 123 -0.05 -3.86 -7.84
CA PHE A 123 -0.27 -2.41 -7.93
C PHE A 123 0.94 -1.54 -7.58
N SER A 124 1.93 -2.11 -6.90
CA SER A 124 3.21 -1.49 -6.58
C SER A 124 4.18 -1.42 -7.76
N ASP A 125 3.98 -2.26 -8.79
CA ASP A 125 4.91 -2.47 -9.93
C ASP A 125 4.34 -1.96 -11.27
N VAL A 126 3.48 -0.94 -11.20
CA VAL A 126 2.81 -0.35 -12.37
C VAL A 126 2.83 1.17 -12.32
N VAL A 127 2.75 1.79 -13.49
CA VAL A 127 2.60 3.24 -13.60
C VAL A 127 1.15 3.61 -13.34
N TRP A 128 0.92 4.50 -12.38
CA TRP A 128 -0.38 5.09 -12.11
C TRP A 128 -0.55 6.41 -12.83
N LYS A 129 -1.79 6.68 -13.25
CA LYS A 129 -2.18 7.95 -13.85
C LYS A 129 -2.34 9.05 -12.83
N VAL A 130 -1.66 10.16 -13.04
CA VAL A 130 -1.87 11.39 -12.27
C VAL A 130 -3.13 12.08 -12.77
N ARG A 131 -4.18 12.08 -11.95
CA ARG A 131 -5.46 12.74 -12.25
C ARG A 131 -5.54 14.17 -11.74
N THR A 132 -4.81 14.45 -10.67
CA THR A 132 -4.81 15.76 -10.03
C THR A 132 -3.49 15.92 -9.31
N TYR A 133 -2.85 17.06 -9.51
CA TYR A 133 -1.73 17.51 -8.69
C TYR A 133 -1.95 18.99 -8.37
N LYS A 134 -2.19 19.28 -7.10
CA LYS A 134 -2.43 20.64 -6.59
C LYS A 134 -1.54 20.85 -5.38
N THR A 135 -0.55 21.72 -5.53
CA THR A 135 0.46 22.02 -4.51
C THR A 135 0.05 23.16 -3.58
N GLU A 136 -0.91 23.99 -4.02
CA GLU A 136 -1.33 25.19 -3.31
C GLU A 136 -2.69 25.04 -2.62
N GLY A 137 -3.00 26.00 -1.73
CA GLY A 137 -4.27 26.11 -1.01
C GLY A 137 -4.28 25.40 0.35
N HIS A 138 -5.45 25.35 0.99
CA HIS A 138 -5.59 24.81 2.35
C HIS A 138 -5.41 23.29 2.47
N ALA A 139 -5.50 22.56 1.34
CA ALA A 139 -5.35 21.11 1.31
C ALA A 139 -4.64 20.64 0.02
N PRO A 140 -3.31 20.87 -0.09
CA PRO A 140 -2.50 20.34 -1.18
C PRO A 140 -2.73 18.84 -1.36
N ARG A 141 -2.86 18.38 -2.60
CA ARG A 141 -3.25 16.99 -2.90
C ARG A 141 -2.69 16.49 -4.22
N VAL A 142 -2.41 15.19 -4.26
CA VAL A 142 -2.15 14.42 -5.48
C VAL A 142 -3.11 13.23 -5.52
N VAL A 143 -3.65 12.94 -6.72
CA VAL A 143 -4.57 11.82 -6.94
C VAL A 143 -4.05 10.98 -8.08
N PHE A 144 -3.77 9.72 -7.77
CA PHE A 144 -3.38 8.70 -8.74
C PHE A 144 -4.56 7.78 -9.06
N SER A 145 -4.57 7.20 -10.25
CA SER A 145 -5.52 6.15 -10.62
C SER A 145 -4.89 5.05 -11.45
N TYR A 146 -5.42 3.85 -11.30
CA TYR A 146 -5.02 2.69 -12.08
C TYR A 146 -6.26 1.94 -12.57
N TYR A 147 -6.20 1.41 -13.78
CA TYR A 147 -7.21 0.53 -14.35
C TYR A 147 -6.60 -0.86 -14.46
N SER A 148 -7.11 -1.79 -13.65
CA SER A 148 -6.69 -3.17 -13.59
C SER A 148 -7.70 -4.01 -14.36
N TYR A 149 -7.28 -4.63 -15.46
CA TYR A 149 -8.19 -5.33 -16.39
C TYR A 149 -8.63 -6.70 -15.83
N ASP A 150 -9.73 -7.24 -16.37
CA ASP A 150 -10.20 -8.61 -16.07
C ASP A 150 -9.11 -9.66 -16.36
N GLY A 151 -8.74 -10.44 -15.36
CA GLY A 151 -7.68 -11.45 -15.44
C GLY A 151 -6.28 -10.93 -15.09
N GLU A 152 -6.09 -9.64 -14.79
CA GLU A 152 -4.79 -9.13 -14.33
C GLU A 152 -4.35 -9.86 -13.05
N GLN A 153 -3.15 -10.46 -13.10
CA GLN A 153 -2.62 -11.34 -12.04
C GLN A 153 -3.57 -12.51 -11.64
N GLY A 154 -4.52 -12.85 -12.50
CA GLY A 154 -5.53 -13.90 -12.29
C GLY A 154 -6.82 -13.45 -11.58
N PHE A 155 -6.96 -12.16 -11.23
CA PHE A 155 -8.15 -11.66 -10.56
C PHE A 155 -9.29 -11.37 -11.56
N PRO A 156 -10.55 -11.76 -11.25
CA PRO A 156 -11.68 -11.48 -12.14
C PRO A 156 -12.11 -10.03 -12.12
N GLY A 157 -12.65 -9.55 -13.24
CA GLY A 157 -13.31 -8.27 -13.38
C GLY A 157 -12.36 -7.09 -13.55
N ASP A 158 -12.85 -6.10 -14.30
CA ASP A 158 -12.20 -4.80 -14.41
C ASP A 158 -12.36 -4.03 -13.11
N LEU A 159 -11.26 -3.48 -12.61
CA LEU A 159 -11.22 -2.69 -11.41
C LEU A 159 -10.61 -1.31 -11.69
N PHE A 160 -11.40 -0.28 -11.44
CA PHE A 160 -10.92 1.09 -11.45
C PHE A 160 -10.55 1.54 -10.03
N VAL A 161 -9.29 1.93 -9.83
CA VAL A 161 -8.73 2.25 -8.51
C VAL A 161 -8.23 3.69 -8.49
N THR A 162 -8.40 4.36 -7.36
CA THR A 162 -7.84 5.69 -7.10
C THR A 162 -7.24 5.75 -5.71
N VAL A 163 -6.07 6.38 -5.58
CA VAL A 163 -5.52 6.80 -4.30
C VAL A 163 -5.32 8.31 -4.31
N ALA A 164 -5.79 8.97 -3.25
CA ALA A 164 -5.59 10.39 -3.03
C ALA A 164 -4.74 10.60 -1.77
N TYR A 165 -3.65 11.33 -1.92
CA TYR A 165 -2.83 11.84 -0.84
C TYR A 165 -3.14 13.32 -0.65
N THR A 166 -3.38 13.76 0.58
CA THR A 166 -3.75 15.14 0.87
C THR A 166 -3.13 15.58 2.19
N LEU A 167 -2.43 16.71 2.17
CA LEU A 167 -1.99 17.37 3.38
C LEU A 167 -3.17 18.13 3.99
N VAL A 168 -3.44 17.90 5.27
CA VAL A 168 -4.53 18.53 6.01
C VAL A 168 -3.96 19.12 7.30
N GLY A 169 -4.43 20.30 7.72
CA GLY A 169 -3.81 20.98 8.85
C GLY A 169 -2.33 21.23 8.58
N ASP A 170 -1.49 21.28 9.61
CA ASP A 170 -0.06 21.58 9.47
C ASP A 170 0.84 20.34 9.39
N SER A 171 0.34 19.18 9.85
CA SER A 171 1.16 17.96 9.99
C SER A 171 0.36 16.67 9.78
N TYR A 172 -0.76 16.70 9.05
CA TYR A 172 -1.55 15.49 8.80
C TYR A 172 -1.49 15.05 7.34
N LEU A 173 -1.31 13.76 7.12
CA LEU A 173 -1.39 13.13 5.81
C LEU A 173 -2.63 12.24 5.74
N SER A 174 -3.60 12.62 4.92
CA SER A 174 -4.75 11.78 4.60
C SER A 174 -4.47 10.95 3.35
N VAL A 175 -4.69 9.63 3.45
CA VAL A 175 -4.67 8.70 2.33
C VAL A 175 -6.07 8.17 2.11
N ARG A 176 -6.60 8.27 0.89
CA ARG A 176 -7.93 7.77 0.55
C ARG A 176 -7.87 6.88 -0.67
N MET A 177 -8.06 5.59 -0.43
CA MET A 177 -8.14 4.55 -1.44
C MET A 177 -9.61 4.26 -1.77
N ARG A 178 -9.92 4.18 -3.06
CA ARG A 178 -11.23 3.78 -3.56
C ARG A 178 -11.05 2.84 -4.73
N ALA A 179 -11.93 1.85 -4.83
CA ALA A 179 -11.99 0.98 -5.99
C ALA A 179 -13.44 0.72 -6.40
N LYS A 180 -13.66 0.49 -7.69
CA LYS A 180 -14.95 0.11 -8.25
C LYS A 180 -14.76 -1.08 -9.18
N ALA A 181 -15.44 -2.17 -8.86
CA ALA A 181 -15.62 -3.27 -9.78
C ALA A 181 -16.58 -2.81 -10.88
N LEU A 182 -16.16 -2.89 -12.14
CA LEU A 182 -16.92 -2.32 -13.25
C LEU A 182 -17.86 -3.33 -13.91
N ASN A 183 -17.49 -4.62 -13.93
CA ASN A 183 -18.21 -5.64 -14.69
C ASN A 183 -18.44 -6.95 -13.94
N LYS A 184 -17.52 -7.39 -13.05
CA LYS A 184 -17.64 -8.63 -12.27
C LYS A 184 -17.31 -8.38 -10.80
N ALA A 185 -17.87 -9.20 -9.90
CA ALA A 185 -17.43 -9.20 -8.51
C ALA A 185 -15.95 -9.61 -8.41
N THR A 186 -15.21 -8.98 -7.50
CA THR A 186 -13.77 -9.23 -7.35
C THR A 186 -13.31 -8.94 -5.92
N PRO A 187 -12.32 -9.67 -5.38
CA PRO A 187 -11.71 -9.30 -4.12
C PRO A 187 -10.89 -8.01 -4.27
N VAL A 188 -11.02 -7.11 -3.30
CA VAL A 188 -10.25 -5.87 -3.21
C VAL A 188 -9.80 -5.68 -1.77
N ASN A 189 -8.48 -5.67 -1.58
CA ASN A 189 -7.84 -5.31 -0.33
C ASN A 189 -6.64 -4.42 -0.66
N LEU A 190 -6.69 -3.13 -0.32
CA LEU A 190 -5.63 -2.17 -0.63
C LEU A 190 -4.97 -1.69 0.65
N ALA A 191 -3.63 -1.62 0.65
CA ALA A 191 -2.86 -1.11 1.76
C ALA A 191 -1.72 -0.19 1.29
N GLN A 192 -1.28 0.69 2.19
CA GLN A 192 -0.13 1.57 2.01
C GLN A 192 1.06 0.97 2.76
N HIS A 193 2.09 0.53 2.03
CA HIS A 193 3.21 -0.25 2.57
C HIS A 193 4.41 0.64 2.96
N THR A 194 4.15 1.73 3.67
CA THR A 194 5.21 2.64 4.14
C THR A 194 5.97 2.05 5.34
N TYR A 195 7.30 2.09 5.24
CA TYR A 195 8.24 1.72 6.29
C TYR A 195 8.64 2.98 7.06
N TRP A 196 8.20 3.09 8.31
CA TRP A 196 8.39 4.24 9.17
C TRP A 196 9.57 4.04 10.14
N ASN A 197 10.40 5.07 10.27
CA ASN A 197 11.38 5.23 11.34
C ASN A 197 11.33 6.69 11.80
N LEU A 198 10.72 6.95 12.95
CA LEU A 198 10.52 8.30 13.46
C LEU A 198 11.82 8.95 13.94
N GLY A 199 12.86 8.17 14.23
CA GLY A 199 14.22 8.69 14.41
C GLY A 199 14.79 9.32 13.14
N GLY A 200 14.43 8.77 11.98
CA GLY A 200 14.90 9.12 10.64
C GLY A 200 15.23 7.85 9.86
N HIS A 201 15.13 7.86 8.53
CA HIS A 201 15.42 6.66 7.74
C HIS A 201 16.84 6.10 7.95
N ASP A 202 17.78 6.96 8.33
CA ASP A 202 19.19 6.70 8.57
C ASP A 202 19.53 6.52 10.07
N SER A 203 18.53 6.42 10.96
CA SER A 203 18.79 6.40 12.41
C SER A 203 19.06 5.03 13.01
N GLY A 204 19.11 3.98 12.19
CA GLY A 204 19.30 2.59 12.65
C GLY A 204 17.98 1.84 12.84
N ASP A 205 17.91 0.98 13.85
CA ASP A 205 16.71 0.18 14.14
C ASP A 205 15.61 0.97 14.89
N ILE A 206 14.38 0.44 14.86
CA ILE A 206 13.22 0.99 15.57
C ILE A 206 12.97 0.37 16.95
N LEU A 207 13.88 -0.46 17.49
CA LEU A 207 13.59 -1.28 18.67
C LEU A 207 13.35 -0.44 19.94
N SER A 208 13.89 0.77 19.98
CA SER A 208 13.66 1.74 21.07
C SER A 208 12.42 2.61 20.89
N GLU A 209 11.79 2.63 19.72
CA GLU A 209 10.54 3.36 19.52
C GLU A 209 9.42 2.71 20.35
N GLU A 210 8.53 3.54 20.90
CA GLU A 210 7.35 3.06 21.61
C GLU A 210 6.17 2.95 20.66
N ILE A 211 5.44 1.84 20.76
CA ILE A 211 4.20 1.61 20.03
C ILE A 211 3.07 1.20 20.98
N GLN A 212 1.88 1.72 20.70
CA GLN A 212 0.60 1.24 21.23
C GLN A 212 -0.29 0.88 20.04
N ILE A 213 -0.96 -0.27 20.07
CA ILE A 213 -1.90 -0.72 19.04
C ILE A 213 -3.27 -0.91 19.67
N PHE A 214 -4.29 -0.27 19.09
CA PHE A 214 -5.68 -0.31 19.57
C PHE A 214 -6.41 -1.55 19.00
N ALA A 215 -5.90 -2.73 19.35
CA ALA A 215 -6.40 -4.02 18.91
C ALA A 215 -6.24 -5.08 20.01
N SER A 216 -7.37 -5.59 20.51
CA SER A 216 -7.41 -6.61 21.57
C SER A 216 -7.21 -8.04 21.06
N HIS A 217 -7.20 -8.23 19.74
CA HIS A 217 -7.08 -9.53 19.08
C HIS A 217 -6.14 -9.47 17.86
N TYR A 218 -5.66 -10.64 17.43
CA TYR A 218 -4.90 -10.82 16.19
C TYR A 218 -5.33 -12.10 15.47
N THR A 219 -4.89 -12.28 14.22
CA THR A 219 -5.13 -13.50 13.42
C THR A 219 -3.86 -14.36 13.38
N PRO A 220 -3.77 -15.45 14.15
CA PRO A 220 -2.61 -16.36 14.12
C PRO A 220 -2.39 -16.92 12.72
N VAL A 221 -1.13 -17.20 12.40
CA VAL A 221 -0.72 -17.72 11.09
C VAL A 221 -0.07 -19.10 11.22
N ASN A 222 -0.16 -19.89 10.16
CA ASN A 222 0.57 -21.14 10.01
C ASN A 222 2.02 -20.91 9.57
N SER A 223 2.77 -21.99 9.33
CA SER A 223 4.18 -21.94 8.89
C SER A 223 4.40 -21.27 7.53
N GLN A 224 3.35 -21.07 6.74
CA GLN A 224 3.39 -20.36 5.45
C GLN A 224 2.90 -18.90 5.57
N MET A 225 2.77 -18.39 6.80
CA MET A 225 2.27 -17.05 7.11
C MET A 225 0.82 -16.80 6.63
N ILE A 226 0.04 -17.87 6.44
CA ILE A 226 -1.39 -17.80 6.13
C ILE A 226 -2.19 -17.87 7.44
N PRO A 227 -3.19 -16.98 7.65
CA PRO A 227 -4.05 -17.07 8.81
C PRO A 227 -4.70 -18.44 8.99
N THR A 228 -4.86 -18.88 10.23
CA THR A 228 -5.55 -20.14 10.54
C THR A 228 -7.07 -20.02 10.43
N GLY A 229 -7.59 -18.80 10.33
CA GLY A 229 -9.02 -18.47 10.47
C GLY A 229 -9.41 -18.12 11.91
N GLU A 230 -8.54 -18.36 12.89
CA GLU A 230 -8.81 -18.00 14.29
C GLU A 230 -8.62 -16.49 14.54
N ILE A 231 -9.34 -15.98 15.52
CA ILE A 231 -9.16 -14.63 16.08
C ILE A 231 -8.92 -14.82 17.57
N VAL A 232 -7.72 -14.50 18.04
CA VAL A 232 -7.29 -14.78 19.42
C VAL A 232 -6.86 -13.50 20.12
N SER A 233 -7.01 -13.47 21.45
CA SER A 233 -6.64 -12.30 22.23
C SER A 233 -5.12 -12.07 22.21
N VAL A 234 -4.71 -10.80 22.17
CA VAL A 234 -3.30 -10.41 22.35
C VAL A 234 -2.82 -10.60 23.78
N LYS A 235 -3.74 -10.66 24.76
CA LYS A 235 -3.42 -10.63 26.19
C LYS A 235 -2.49 -11.78 26.59
N GLY A 236 -1.37 -11.43 27.22
CA GLY A 236 -0.38 -12.40 27.68
C GLY A 236 0.49 -13.01 26.57
N THR A 237 0.39 -12.50 25.34
CA THR A 237 1.23 -12.90 24.21
C THR A 237 2.29 -11.82 23.92
N PRO A 238 3.32 -12.10 23.10
CA PRO A 238 4.28 -11.09 22.62
C PRO A 238 3.64 -9.93 21.82
N TYR A 239 2.37 -10.08 21.41
CA TYR A 239 1.60 -9.13 20.62
C TYR A 239 0.77 -8.14 21.47
N ASP A 240 0.90 -8.16 22.80
CA ASP A 240 0.13 -7.28 23.69
C ASP A 240 0.67 -5.84 23.71
N PHE A 241 0.23 -5.03 22.74
CA PHE A 241 0.50 -3.58 22.65
C PHE A 241 -0.71 -2.71 23.00
N LEU A 242 -1.67 -3.21 23.79
CA LEU A 242 -2.81 -2.41 24.25
C LEU A 242 -2.37 -1.20 25.08
N LYS A 243 -1.18 -1.29 25.69
CA LYS A 243 -0.46 -0.19 26.32
C LYS A 243 0.80 0.13 25.53
N PRO A 244 1.35 1.36 25.65
CA PRO A 244 2.63 1.68 25.03
C PRO A 244 3.76 0.80 25.57
N TYR A 245 4.47 0.14 24.67
CA TYR A 245 5.70 -0.59 24.95
C TYR A 245 6.73 -0.31 23.85
N THR A 246 8.01 -0.51 24.13
CA THR A 246 9.01 -0.45 23.06
C THR A 246 8.80 -1.58 22.08
N VAL A 247 9.06 -1.35 20.79
CA VAL A 247 8.97 -2.40 19.77
C VAL A 247 9.87 -3.60 20.14
N GLY A 248 11.05 -3.35 20.70
CA GLY A 248 11.97 -4.40 21.14
C GLY A 248 11.53 -5.22 22.37
N SER A 249 10.50 -4.80 23.12
CA SER A 249 10.19 -5.35 24.45
C SER A 249 9.86 -6.85 24.48
N SER A 250 9.22 -7.38 23.44
CA SER A 250 8.89 -8.80 23.30
C SER A 250 9.32 -9.40 21.96
N ILE A 251 10.08 -8.67 21.16
CA ILE A 251 10.47 -9.09 19.80
C ILE A 251 11.28 -10.40 19.80
N ASN A 252 12.14 -10.60 20.81
CA ASN A 252 12.98 -11.79 20.97
C ASN A 252 12.20 -13.08 21.32
N LYS A 253 10.90 -12.97 21.61
CA LYS A 253 10.02 -14.13 21.82
C LYS A 253 9.45 -14.66 20.49
N LEU A 254 9.70 -13.95 19.39
CA LEU A 254 9.31 -14.30 18.04
C LEU A 254 10.56 -14.72 17.25
N ALA A 255 10.37 -15.48 16.18
CA ALA A 255 11.50 -15.99 15.40
C ALA A 255 12.32 -14.87 14.75
N ASN A 256 11.64 -13.94 14.07
CA ASN A 256 12.29 -12.91 13.26
C ASN A 256 11.79 -11.48 13.56
N GLY A 257 10.83 -11.32 14.47
CA GLY A 257 10.14 -10.06 14.74
C GLY A 257 8.64 -10.12 14.45
N TYR A 258 7.98 -8.97 14.47
CA TYR A 258 6.55 -8.87 14.24
C TYR A 258 6.26 -8.93 12.74
N ASP A 259 5.29 -9.76 12.37
CA ASP A 259 4.66 -9.81 11.05
C ASP A 259 3.27 -10.43 11.23
N ILE A 260 2.33 -9.64 11.76
CA ILE A 260 1.01 -10.15 12.15
C ILE A 260 -0.09 -9.14 11.87
N ASN A 261 -1.26 -9.64 11.47
CA ASN A 261 -2.46 -8.84 11.36
C ASN A 261 -3.18 -8.74 12.72
N TYR A 262 -3.31 -7.51 13.20
CA TYR A 262 -4.13 -7.16 14.34
C TYR A 262 -5.57 -6.90 13.90
N VAL A 263 -6.51 -7.37 14.72
CA VAL A 263 -7.95 -7.11 14.56
C VAL A 263 -8.29 -5.85 15.34
N LEU A 264 -8.53 -4.74 14.63
CA LEU A 264 -8.74 -3.44 15.25
C LEU A 264 -10.04 -3.39 16.04
N ASP A 265 -9.96 -2.87 17.26
CA ASP A 265 -11.13 -2.69 18.10
C ASP A 265 -12.14 -1.71 17.46
N GLY A 266 -13.43 -1.94 17.65
CA GLY A 266 -14.49 -1.15 16.98
C GLY A 266 -14.90 -1.67 15.59
N GLY A 267 -14.29 -2.76 15.11
CA GLY A 267 -14.78 -3.57 13.99
C GLY A 267 -14.79 -2.87 12.62
N ALA A 268 -15.32 -3.55 11.59
CA ALA A 268 -15.44 -2.98 10.25
C ALA A 268 -16.49 -1.85 10.21
N GLY A 269 -16.20 -0.72 9.55
CA GLY A 269 -17.17 0.37 9.46
C GLY A 269 -16.72 1.61 8.70
N LYS A 270 -17.64 2.57 8.55
CA LYS A 270 -17.39 3.85 7.85
C LYS A 270 -16.72 4.91 8.72
N LYS A 271 -16.73 4.73 10.05
CA LYS A 271 -16.16 5.68 11.01
C LYS A 271 -14.64 5.42 11.12
N MET A 272 -13.87 6.50 11.14
CA MET A 272 -12.44 6.42 11.46
C MET A 272 -12.29 5.99 12.93
N LYS A 273 -11.32 5.13 13.19
CA LYS A 273 -10.93 4.69 14.53
C LYS A 273 -9.40 4.75 14.68
N PRO A 274 -8.88 4.91 15.91
CA PRO A 274 -7.44 4.86 16.15
C PRO A 274 -6.91 3.46 15.85
N VAL A 275 -5.67 3.39 15.37
CA VAL A 275 -4.97 2.17 14.97
C VAL A 275 -3.77 1.96 15.86
N ALA A 276 -2.86 2.93 15.85
CA ALA A 276 -1.65 2.88 16.63
C ALA A 276 -1.11 4.28 16.91
N ASN A 277 -0.36 4.36 18.00
CA ASN A 277 0.50 5.50 18.33
C ASN A 277 1.95 5.00 18.30
N VAL A 278 2.82 5.70 17.58
CA VAL A 278 4.25 5.43 17.52
C VAL A 278 5.01 6.66 17.99
N HIS A 279 6.00 6.50 18.85
CA HIS A 279 6.76 7.60 19.42
C HIS A 279 8.25 7.26 19.51
N ASP A 280 9.08 8.08 18.88
CA ASP A 280 10.52 8.08 19.13
C ASP A 280 10.85 9.12 20.19
N LYS A 281 11.21 8.68 21.40
CA LYS A 281 11.56 9.58 22.51
C LYS A 281 12.77 10.47 22.24
N LYS A 282 13.72 9.99 21.42
CA LYS A 282 14.97 10.69 21.15
C LYS A 282 14.70 11.99 20.40
N THR A 283 14.00 11.91 19.28
CA THR A 283 13.57 13.06 18.47
C THR A 283 12.33 13.74 19.04
N GLY A 284 11.50 13.03 19.79
CA GLY A 284 10.18 13.47 20.24
C GLY A 284 9.11 13.36 19.16
N ARG A 285 9.43 12.88 17.95
CA ARG A 285 8.44 12.70 16.89
C ARG A 285 7.44 11.62 17.27
N MET A 286 6.17 11.92 17.04
CA MET A 286 5.06 11.00 17.26
C MET A 286 4.19 10.90 16.00
N MET A 287 3.69 9.69 15.76
CA MET A 287 2.73 9.39 14.69
C MET A 287 1.51 8.70 15.29
N GLU A 288 0.33 9.33 15.15
CA GLU A 288 -0.96 8.65 15.34
C GLU A 288 -1.48 8.18 13.98
N LEU A 289 -1.93 6.92 13.91
CA LEU A 289 -2.61 6.39 12.74
C LEU A 289 -4.09 6.13 13.06
N TRP A 290 -4.96 6.59 12.17
CA TRP A 290 -6.39 6.31 12.19
C TRP A 290 -6.83 5.66 10.88
N THR A 291 -7.84 4.79 10.90
CA THR A 291 -8.34 4.12 9.69
C THR A 291 -9.84 3.80 9.71
N THR A 292 -10.40 3.47 8.53
CA THR A 292 -11.70 2.78 8.40
C THR A 292 -11.55 1.26 8.22
N ALA A 293 -10.35 0.74 7.96
CA ALA A 293 -10.11 -0.69 7.76
C ALA A 293 -10.40 -1.54 9.01
N PRO A 294 -10.72 -2.83 8.87
CA PRO A 294 -10.96 -3.72 10.01
C PRO A 294 -9.67 -4.19 10.70
N GLY A 295 -8.52 -4.24 10.01
CA GLY A 295 -7.26 -4.73 10.56
C GLY A 295 -6.07 -3.83 10.23
N VAL A 296 -4.92 -4.18 10.82
CA VAL A 296 -3.62 -3.58 10.53
C VAL A 296 -2.54 -4.66 10.56
N GLN A 297 -1.74 -4.76 9.49
CA GLN A 297 -0.49 -5.52 9.54
C GLN A 297 0.54 -4.69 10.31
N PHE A 298 1.10 -5.28 11.36
CA PHE A 298 2.29 -4.75 12.02
C PHE A 298 3.49 -5.61 11.64
N TYR A 299 4.41 -5.01 10.88
CA TYR A 299 5.61 -5.67 10.38
C TYR A 299 6.85 -4.86 10.73
N THR A 300 7.88 -5.49 11.28
CA THR A 300 9.11 -4.82 11.74
C THR A 300 10.29 -5.00 10.80
N ALA A 301 10.06 -4.95 9.49
CA ALA A 301 11.13 -4.98 8.47
C ALA A 301 12.10 -6.17 8.63
N ASN A 302 11.60 -7.32 9.08
CA ASN A 302 12.40 -8.49 9.47
C ASN A 302 13.31 -9.00 8.33
N PHE A 303 12.89 -8.82 7.08
CA PHE A 303 13.57 -9.31 5.88
C PHE A 303 14.30 -8.21 5.09
N VAL A 304 14.38 -6.99 5.63
CA VAL A 304 15.20 -5.92 5.04
C VAL A 304 16.65 -6.17 5.42
N ILE A 305 17.41 -6.84 4.56
CA ILE A 305 18.79 -7.25 4.83
C ILE A 305 19.72 -6.62 3.81
N ASN A 306 20.65 -5.78 4.27
CA ASN A 306 21.68 -5.16 3.44
C ASN A 306 21.12 -4.40 2.21
N VAL A 307 20.06 -3.63 2.41
CA VAL A 307 19.42 -2.86 1.34
C VAL A 307 19.98 -1.45 1.33
N THR A 308 20.69 -1.05 0.27
CA THR A 308 21.13 0.34 0.09
C THR A 308 19.94 1.24 -0.23
N GLY A 309 19.61 2.13 0.71
CA GLY A 309 18.55 3.11 0.60
C GLY A 309 19.06 4.50 0.21
N LYS A 310 18.29 5.50 0.64
CA LYS A 310 18.59 6.93 0.44
C LYS A 310 19.94 7.33 1.03
N ASP A 311 20.60 8.26 0.36
CA ASP A 311 21.88 8.83 0.79
C ASP A 311 22.97 7.77 1.03
N GLY A 312 22.84 6.60 0.41
CA GLY A 312 23.75 5.47 0.57
C GLY A 312 23.65 4.72 1.90
N PHE A 313 22.69 5.06 2.77
CA PHE A 313 22.50 4.34 4.04
C PHE A 313 22.04 2.89 3.79
N VAL A 314 22.62 1.93 4.50
CA VAL A 314 22.28 0.51 4.34
C VAL A 314 21.27 0.10 5.41
N TYR A 315 20.03 -0.14 5.00
CA TYR A 315 18.98 -0.65 5.88
C TYR A 315 19.24 -2.11 6.26
N GLN A 316 19.01 -2.40 7.54
CA GLN A 316 19.17 -3.70 8.17
C GLN A 316 17.84 -4.16 8.78
N PRO A 317 17.73 -5.41 9.28
CA PRO A 317 16.52 -5.87 9.92
C PRO A 317 16.09 -4.91 11.03
N HIS A 318 14.78 -4.66 11.12
CA HIS A 318 14.21 -3.73 12.09
C HIS A 318 14.57 -2.26 11.87
N ALA A 319 15.08 -1.86 10.70
CA ALA A 319 15.29 -0.45 10.37
C ALA A 319 13.99 0.37 10.33
N ALA A 320 12.82 -0.26 10.30
CA ALA A 320 11.52 0.40 10.28
C ALA A 320 10.38 -0.50 10.74
N LEU A 321 9.22 0.12 10.97
CA LEU A 321 7.94 -0.57 11.11
C LEU A 321 6.96 -0.21 9.98
N CYS A 322 6.11 -1.15 9.60
CA CYS A 322 4.97 -0.94 8.72
C CYS A 322 3.67 -1.04 9.52
N LEU A 323 2.71 -0.19 9.19
CA LEU A 323 1.34 -0.20 9.74
C LEU A 323 0.34 -0.18 8.59
N GLU A 324 0.19 -1.33 7.96
CA GLU A 324 -0.64 -1.50 6.76
C GLU A 324 -2.09 -1.74 7.18
N THR A 325 -2.90 -0.70 7.27
CA THR A 325 -4.33 -0.91 7.57
C THR A 325 -4.98 -1.60 6.38
N GLN A 326 -5.76 -2.66 6.63
CA GLN A 326 -6.20 -3.58 5.57
C GLN A 326 -7.45 -4.39 5.97
N GLY A 327 -8.04 -5.09 5.00
CA GLY A 327 -8.81 -6.30 5.25
C GLY A 327 -7.90 -7.43 5.73
N PHE A 328 -8.45 -8.42 6.44
CA PHE A 328 -7.61 -9.49 6.99
C PHE A 328 -6.95 -10.30 5.87
N PRO A 329 -5.69 -10.74 6.05
CA PRO A 329 -5.05 -11.64 5.10
C PRO A 329 -5.90 -12.89 4.88
N ASP A 330 -5.84 -13.41 3.65
CA ASP A 330 -6.59 -14.58 3.20
C ASP A 330 -8.12 -14.56 3.45
N ALA A 331 -8.72 -13.38 3.69
CA ALA A 331 -10.17 -13.25 3.94
C ALA A 331 -11.07 -13.79 2.83
N VAL A 332 -10.53 -13.98 1.61
CA VAL A 332 -11.24 -14.64 0.50
C VAL A 332 -11.47 -16.14 0.74
N ASN A 333 -10.68 -16.77 1.61
CA ASN A 333 -10.75 -18.19 1.97
C ASN A 333 -11.26 -18.42 3.40
N HIS A 334 -11.51 -17.34 4.16
CA HIS A 334 -12.03 -17.39 5.54
C HIS A 334 -13.39 -16.69 5.64
N PRO A 335 -14.52 -17.42 5.53
CA PRO A 335 -15.86 -16.83 5.52
C PRO A 335 -16.26 -16.15 6.85
N ASN A 336 -15.53 -16.44 7.93
CA ASN A 336 -15.70 -15.79 9.23
C ASN A 336 -14.99 -14.42 9.32
N PHE A 337 -14.14 -14.07 8.36
CA PHE A 337 -13.49 -12.76 8.28
C PHE A 337 -14.38 -11.74 7.56
N PRO A 338 -14.18 -10.42 7.81
CA PRO A 338 -14.88 -9.38 7.07
C PRO A 338 -14.64 -9.53 5.56
N SER A 339 -15.73 -9.53 4.79
CA SER A 339 -15.65 -9.71 3.33
C SER A 339 -14.81 -8.62 2.67
N THR A 340 -13.99 -9.04 1.71
CA THR A 340 -13.19 -8.19 0.83
C THR A 340 -13.75 -8.15 -0.60
N ILE A 341 -14.91 -8.76 -0.85
CA ILE A 341 -15.52 -8.83 -2.18
C ILE A 341 -16.23 -7.51 -2.49
N VAL A 342 -15.93 -6.94 -3.66
CA VAL A 342 -16.59 -5.75 -4.21
C VAL A 342 -17.40 -6.17 -5.42
N THR A 343 -18.71 -5.92 -5.40
CA THR A 343 -19.60 -6.19 -6.52
C THR A 343 -19.83 -4.93 -7.38
N PRO A 344 -20.19 -5.08 -8.67
CA PRO A 344 -20.59 -3.94 -9.50
C PRO A 344 -21.69 -3.10 -8.84
N GLY A 345 -21.55 -1.77 -8.94
CA GLY A 345 -22.43 -0.81 -8.26
C GLY A 345 -22.00 -0.44 -6.84
N GLN A 346 -21.16 -1.25 -6.19
CA GLN A 346 -20.55 -0.90 -4.91
C GLN A 346 -19.28 -0.06 -5.09
N THR A 347 -18.79 0.53 -4.00
CA THR A 347 -17.49 1.24 -4.01
C THR A 347 -16.73 0.87 -2.76
N TYR A 348 -15.57 0.25 -2.95
CA TYR A 348 -14.58 0.08 -1.91
C TYR A 348 -14.10 1.45 -1.43
N LYS A 349 -13.99 1.61 -0.11
CA LYS A 349 -13.52 2.84 0.52
C LYS A 349 -12.63 2.48 1.70
N HIS A 350 -11.39 2.95 1.65
CA HIS A 350 -10.44 2.80 2.72
C HIS A 350 -9.74 4.14 2.93
N LYS A 351 -9.80 4.65 4.16
CA LYS A 351 -9.20 5.92 4.54
C LYS A 351 -8.17 5.68 5.63
N MET A 352 -7.04 6.34 5.50
CA MET A 352 -6.01 6.47 6.53
C MET A 352 -5.82 7.95 6.84
N LEU A 353 -5.49 8.24 8.09
CA LEU A 353 -5.06 9.56 8.52
C LEU A 353 -3.87 9.38 9.46
N PHE A 354 -2.71 9.83 8.99
CA PHE A 354 -1.50 9.97 9.80
C PHE A 354 -1.49 11.38 10.39
N LYS A 355 -1.30 11.49 11.70
CA LYS A 355 -1.12 12.76 12.38
C LYS A 355 0.26 12.79 13.02
N PHE A 356 1.06 13.79 12.68
CA PHE A 356 2.40 13.94 13.23
C PHE A 356 2.44 15.06 14.27
N SER A 357 3.18 14.85 15.35
CA SER A 357 3.46 15.85 16.40
C SER A 357 4.86 15.63 16.99
N VAL A 358 5.28 16.54 17.89
CA VAL A 358 6.58 16.47 18.59
C VAL A 358 6.44 16.29 20.11
N THR A 359 5.21 16.03 20.57
CA THR A 359 4.88 15.80 21.99
C THR A 359 3.83 14.71 22.08
N ALA A 360 3.97 13.80 23.05
CA ALA A 360 2.92 12.86 23.41
C ALA A 360 1.63 13.63 23.77
N PRO A 361 0.44 13.21 23.29
CA PRO A 361 -0.80 13.81 23.74
C PRO A 361 -0.90 13.67 25.26
N SER A 362 -1.14 14.80 25.91
CA SER A 362 -1.37 14.91 27.35
C SER A 362 -2.55 14.08 27.82
#